data_AF-A0A1Y3NIT9-F1
#
_entry.id   AF-A0A1Y3NIT9-F1
#
_cell.length_a   1.000
_cell.length_b   1.000
_cell.length_c   1.000
_cell.angle_alpha   90.00
_cell.angle_beta   90.00
_cell.angle_gamma   90.00
#
_symmetry.space_group_name_H-M   'P 1'
#
loop_
_entity.id
_entity.type
_entity.pdbx_description
1 polymer ?
#
loop_
_entity_poly.entity_id
_entity_poly.type
_entity_poly.pdbx_seq_one_letter_code
_entity_poly.pdbx_strand_id
1 'polypeptide(L)' 'PFQCEFCPSAFSRKHDLKRHIKIHTGFTPAHKCKHCGKNYARVEALAKHEAAK' A
#
# COMPACT_ATOMS: atom_id res chain seq x y z
N PRO A 1 -8.55 3.60 18.86
CA PRO A 1 -8.52 4.06 17.46
C PRO A 1 -7.09 4.49 17.08
N PHE A 2 -6.63 4.16 15.87
CA PHE A 2 -5.31 4.54 15.37
C PHE A 2 -5.46 5.72 14.39
N GLN A 3 -5.22 6.93 14.86
CA GLN A 3 -5.34 8.16 14.06
C GLN A 3 -4.10 8.41 13.20
N CYS A 4 -4.33 8.97 12.01
CA CYS A 4 -3.28 9.48 11.14
C CYS A 4 -2.80 10.84 11.64
N GLU A 5 -1.49 11.07 11.57
CA GLU A 5 -0.87 12.35 11.94
C GLU A 5 -0.95 13.39 10.82
N PHE A 6 -1.22 12.95 9.59
CA PHE A 6 -1.25 13.81 8.40
C PHE A 6 -2.68 14.15 7.94
N CYS A 7 -3.70 13.47 8.44
CA CYS A 7 -5.10 13.71 8.07
C CYS A 7 -6.08 13.21 9.16
N PRO A 8 -7.38 13.56 9.08
CA PRO A 8 -8.37 13.18 10.09
C PRO A 8 -8.75 11.68 10.09
N SER A 9 -8.09 10.85 9.28
CA SER A 9 -8.43 9.43 9.15
C SER A 9 -8.07 8.66 10.41
N ALA A 10 -8.99 7.80 10.86
CA ALA A 10 -8.78 6.87 11.96
C ALA A 10 -9.02 5.43 11.50
N PHE A 11 -8.18 4.52 11.98
CA PHE A 11 -8.22 3.11 11.63
C PHE A 11 -8.45 2.25 12.87
N SER A 12 -9.13 1.12 12.69
CA SER A 12 -9.35 0.15 13.78
C SER A 12 -8.12 -0.69 14.08
N ARG A 13 -7.15 -0.77 13.15
CA ARG A 13 -5.93 -1.59 13.31
C ARG A 13 -4.67 -0.78 13.01
N LYS A 14 -3.60 -1.06 13.76
CA LYS A 14 -2.30 -0.40 13.60
C LYS A 14 -1.66 -0.63 12.23
N HIS A 15 -1.83 -1.82 11.64
CA HIS A 15 -1.28 -2.12 10.32
C HIS A 15 -1.98 -1.33 9.21
N ASP A 16 -3.27 -1.02 9.37
CA ASP A 16 -4.01 -0.18 8.44
C ASP A 16 -3.52 1.26 8.49
N LEU A 17 -3.33 1.80 9.69
CA LEU A 17 -2.70 3.11 9.88
C LEU A 17 -1.30 3.16 9.26
N LYS A 18 -0.42 2.20 9.57
CA LYS A 18 0.95 2.15 9.04
C LYS A 18 0.98 2.10 7.50
N ARG A 19 0.01 1.42 6.91
CA ARG A 19 -0.16 1.32 5.46
C ARG A 19 -0.71 2.59 4.85
N HIS A 20 -1.62 3.26 5.54
CA HIS A 20 -2.13 4.57 5.15
C HIS A 20 -1.02 5.62 5.23
N ILE A 21 -0.18 5.67 6.25
CA ILE A 21 0.88 6.69 6.36
C ILE A 21 1.83 6.70 5.13
N LYS A 22 2.02 5.55 4.46
CA LYS A 22 2.80 5.46 3.21
C LYS A 22 2.27 6.33 2.07
N ILE A 23 0.96 6.65 2.06
CA ILE A 23 0.39 7.55 1.05
C ILE A 23 0.80 9.01 1.28
N HIS A 24 1.06 9.39 2.53
CA HIS A 24 1.49 10.74 2.89
C HIS A 24 2.99 10.92 2.70
N THR A 25 3.80 9.91 3.03
CA THR A 25 5.26 9.99 2.89
C THR A 25 5.74 9.73 1.47
N GLY A 26 4.86 9.34 0.55
CA GLY A 26 5.24 8.89 -0.79
C GLY A 26 6.10 7.62 -0.78
N PHE A 27 6.38 7.04 0.39
CA PHE A 27 7.17 5.82 0.58
C PHE A 27 6.28 4.61 0.34
N THR A 28 5.80 4.52 -0.90
CA THR A 28 5.23 3.29 -1.41
C THR A 28 6.40 2.55 -2.04
N PRO A 29 6.86 1.41 -1.48
CA PRO A 29 7.69 0.51 -2.26
C PRO A 29 6.86 0.13 -3.50
N ALA A 30 7.25 0.69 -4.63
CA ALA A 30 6.61 0.40 -5.91
C ALA A 30 6.99 -1.03 -6.26
N HIS A 31 6.07 -1.97 -6.04
CA HIS A 31 6.26 -3.35 -6.43
C HIS A 31 6.00 -3.44 -7.93
N LYS A 32 7.08 -3.42 -8.72
CA LYS A 32 7.01 -3.43 -10.19
C LYS A 32 6.87 -4.86 -10.69
N CYS A 33 5.82 -5.14 -11.46
CA CYS A 33 5.70 -6.40 -12.19
C CYS A 33 6.77 -6.47 -13.28
N LYS A 34 7.56 -7.55 -13.32
CA LYS A 34 8.63 -7.72 -14.31
C LYS A 34 8.10 -7.93 -15.73
N HIS A 35 6.89 -8.47 -15.87
CA HIS A 35 6.31 -8.80 -17.17
C HIS A 35 5.59 -7.65 -17.86
N CYS A 36 5.03 -6.69 -17.10
CA CYS A 36 4.29 -5.56 -17.69
C CYS A 36 4.76 -4.19 -17.23
N GLY A 37 5.70 -4.12 -16.29
CA GLY A 37 6.23 -2.86 -15.77
C GLY A 37 5.26 -2.06 -14.89
N LYS A 38 4.04 -2.55 -14.63
CA LYS A 38 3.08 -1.88 -13.74
C LYS A 38 3.57 -1.86 -12.29
N ASN A 39 3.35 -0.73 -11.63
CA ASN A 39 3.69 -0.54 -10.22
C ASN A 39 2.47 -0.83 -9.34
N TYR A 40 2.69 -1.59 -8.27
CA TYR A 40 1.68 -1.91 -7.28
C TYR A 40 2.10 -1.38 -5.92
N ALA A 41 1.15 -0.81 -5.18
CA ALA A 41 1.37 -0.30 -3.84
C ALA A 41 1.54 -1.41 -2.78
N ARG A 42 1.23 -2.67 -3.13
CA ARG A 42 1.24 -3.83 -2.23
C ARG A 42 1.69 -5.08 -2.96
N VAL A 43 2.47 -5.91 -2.25
CA VAL A 43 2.89 -7.24 -2.73
C VAL A 43 1.69 -8.12 -3.05
N GLU A 44 0.63 -8.09 -2.23
CA GLU A 44 -0.58 -8.88 -2.45
C GLU A 44 -1.28 -8.52 -3.77
N ALA A 45 -1.27 -7.23 -4.13
CA ALA A 45 -1.83 -6.76 -5.39
C ALA A 45 -0.97 -7.18 -6.59
N LEU A 46 0.36 -7.14 -6.44
CA LEU A 46 1.28 -7.68 -7.44
C LEU A 46 1.10 -9.20 -7.59
N ALA A 47 1.07 -9.95 -6.49
CA ALA A 47 0.93 -11.40 -6.50
C ALA A 47 -0.39 -11.85 -7.14
N LYS A 48 -1.51 -11.18 -6.83
CA LYS A 48 -2.79 -11.42 -7.51
C LYS A 48 -2.73 -11.11 -9.00
N HIS A 49 -2.03 -10.05 -9.38
CA HIS A 49 -1.83 -9.71 -10.78
C HIS A 49 -0.98 -10.75 -11.52
N GLU A 50 0.09 -11.24 -10.90
CA GLU A 50 0.98 -12.25 -11.48
C GLU A 50 0.32 -13.64 -11.54
N ALA A 51 -0.54 -13.98 -10.58
CA ALA A 51 -1.30 -15.23 -10.58
C ALA A 51 -2.49 -15.24 -11.56
N ALA A 52 -2.96 -14.07 -12.01
CA ALA A 52 -4.04 -13.93 -12.99
C ALA A 52 -3.52 -13.80 -14.44
N LYS A 53 -2.20 -13.90 -14.64
CA LYS A 53 -1.55 -13.95 -15.95
C LYS A 53 -1.12 -15.38 -16.28
#